data_AF-A1ZJC7-F1
#
_entry.id   AF-A1ZJC7-F1
#
_cell.length_a   1.000
_cell.length_b   1.000
_cell.length_c   1.000
_cell.angle_alpha   90.00
_cell.angle_beta   90.00
_cell.angle_gamma   90.00
#
_symmetry.space_group_name_H-M   'P 1'
#
loop_
_entity.id
_entity.type
_entity.pdbx_description
1 polymer ?
#
loop_
_entity_poly.entity_id
_entity_poly.type
_entity_poly.pdbx_seq_one_letter_code
_entity_poly.pdbx_strand_id
1 'polypeptide(L)'
;MKILPKLFLVSSLFIFMIMAVPASAQSKKKIGEECTKDADCKTGKSVMVTVKGRRKRICADCSQSSLDSYTRKVTTFCKSFDAAWTPAKSPEYQRALAKDGRVQVKVYDLIADKAKKCKKAREDREKACFGGGDADHIRAINHVKGSISRIVKHKYTQIKDKRVFYCSVSNYNSKLTRFKDKCKLRFQDIKRDLTIMKKDYDSGKKVNCSKIQRYESDCEKCYEKAKELLSYGFSGSTSKMPDDYLKTLKKAEKNFRQAKDLHSKVKGKSLCN
;
A
#
# COMPACT_ATOMS: atom_id res chain seq x y z
N MET A 1 -103.73 -48.00 30.14
CA MET A 1 -102.75 -48.34 31.20
C MET A 1 -101.40 -48.50 30.52
N LYS A 2 -100.48 -47.54 30.68
CA LYS A 2 -99.35 -47.59 31.65
C LYS A 2 -98.38 -48.72 31.23
N ILE A 3 -97.19 -48.51 30.67
CA ILE A 3 -96.03 -47.73 31.13
C ILE A 3 -94.96 -47.64 30.00
N LEU A 4 -94.46 -46.43 29.69
CA LEU A 4 -93.05 -46.14 29.33
C LEU A 4 -92.29 -45.92 30.66
N PRO A 5 -90.93 -45.95 30.78
CA PRO A 5 -89.87 -46.05 29.77
C PRO A 5 -88.69 -46.98 30.22
N LYS A 6 -87.60 -47.05 29.45
CA LYS A 6 -86.22 -47.05 30.00
C LYS A 6 -85.19 -46.73 28.91
N LEU A 7 -84.62 -45.54 29.02
CA LEU A 7 -83.35 -45.13 28.41
C LEU A 7 -82.25 -46.10 28.84
N PHE A 8 -81.36 -46.46 27.91
CA PHE A 8 -79.97 -46.75 28.23
C PHE A 8 -79.06 -45.84 27.40
N LEU A 9 -78.53 -44.85 28.09
CA LEU A 9 -77.32 -44.12 27.75
C LEU A 9 -76.14 -45.10 27.80
N VAL A 10 -75.43 -45.29 26.69
CA VAL A 10 -74.02 -45.70 26.74
C VAL A 10 -73.23 -44.80 25.82
N SER A 11 -72.39 -44.03 26.49
CA SER A 11 -71.40 -43.08 26.00
C SER A 11 -70.34 -43.79 25.16
N SER A 12 -70.38 -43.62 23.83
CA SER A 12 -69.24 -43.98 22.98
C SER A 12 -68.26 -42.81 22.94
N LEU A 13 -67.26 -42.94 23.80
CA LEU A 13 -65.99 -42.22 23.82
C LEU A 13 -65.48 -41.93 22.40
N PHE A 14 -65.55 -40.68 21.95
CA PHE A 14 -64.71 -40.19 20.87
C PHE A 14 -63.29 -40.05 21.44
N ILE A 15 -62.45 -41.06 21.23
CA ILE A 15 -61.01 -40.97 21.47
C ILE A 15 -60.46 -40.00 20.41
N PHE A 16 -60.33 -38.73 20.80
CA PHE A 16 -59.44 -37.79 20.13
C PHE A 16 -58.02 -38.35 20.27
N MET A 17 -57.55 -39.10 19.28
CA MET A 17 -56.12 -39.31 19.05
C MET A 17 -55.52 -37.93 18.76
N ILE A 18 -55.09 -37.24 19.81
CA ILE A 18 -54.11 -36.17 19.68
C ILE A 18 -52.84 -36.87 19.24
N MET A 19 -52.63 -36.93 17.92
CA MET A 19 -51.30 -37.19 17.38
C MET A 19 -50.42 -36.05 17.87
N ALA A 20 -49.72 -36.30 18.98
CA ALA A 20 -48.55 -35.54 19.37
C ALA A 20 -47.53 -35.76 18.26
N VAL A 21 -47.59 -34.91 17.22
CA VAL A 21 -46.51 -34.77 16.25
C VAL A 21 -45.30 -34.42 17.11
N PRO A 22 -44.25 -35.27 17.18
CA PRO A 22 -43.03 -34.86 17.85
C PRO A 22 -42.60 -33.59 17.13
N ALA A 23 -42.64 -32.46 17.84
CA ALA A 23 -42.01 -31.24 17.39
C ALA A 23 -40.55 -31.63 17.20
N SER A 24 -40.19 -31.95 15.96
CA SER A 24 -38.83 -32.28 15.58
C SER A 24 -37.98 -31.16 16.15
N ALA A 25 -37.14 -31.50 17.13
CA ALA A 25 -36.10 -30.60 17.63
C ALA A 25 -35.10 -30.43 16.47
N GLN A 26 -35.51 -29.68 15.45
CA GLN A 26 -34.65 -29.28 14.36
C GLN A 26 -33.53 -28.50 15.01
N SER A 27 -32.33 -29.04 14.90
CA SER A 27 -31.13 -28.37 15.39
C SER A 27 -31.09 -26.99 14.75
N LYS A 28 -31.10 -25.95 15.61
CA LYS A 28 -31.06 -24.56 15.15
C LYS A 28 -29.84 -24.37 14.23
N LYS A 29 -30.07 -23.74 13.08
CA LYS A 29 -29.08 -23.53 12.03
C LYS A 29 -28.02 -22.53 12.46
N LYS A 30 -26.77 -22.79 12.08
CA LYS A 30 -25.62 -21.92 12.35
C LYS A 30 -25.57 -20.76 11.36
N ILE A 31 -24.80 -19.73 11.70
CA ILE A 31 -24.52 -18.59 10.83
C ILE A 31 -24.01 -19.07 9.46
N GLY A 32 -24.49 -18.46 8.39
CA GLY A 32 -24.16 -18.83 7.00
C GLY A 32 -25.02 -19.97 6.42
N GLU A 33 -25.74 -20.73 7.25
CA GLU A 33 -26.63 -21.79 6.77
C GLU A 33 -27.95 -21.21 6.24
N GLU A 34 -28.48 -21.80 5.17
CA GLU A 34 -29.74 -21.41 4.54
C GLU A 34 -30.94 -21.69 5.44
N CYS A 35 -31.85 -20.74 5.59
CA CYS A 35 -33.02 -20.84 6.49
C CYS A 35 -34.28 -20.24 5.83
N THR A 36 -35.45 -20.49 6.43
CA THR A 36 -36.74 -19.98 5.92
C THR A 36 -37.27 -18.83 6.76
N LYS A 37 -36.96 -18.81 8.06
CA LYS A 37 -37.38 -17.80 9.03
C LYS A 37 -36.35 -17.63 10.14
N ASP A 38 -36.46 -16.54 10.89
CA ASP A 38 -35.56 -16.19 12.00
C ASP A 38 -35.47 -17.28 13.08
N ALA A 39 -36.59 -17.92 13.38
CA ALA A 39 -36.68 -18.99 14.37
C ALA A 39 -35.84 -20.23 14.04
N ASP A 40 -35.48 -20.42 12.76
CA ASP A 40 -34.64 -21.54 12.32
C ASP A 40 -33.17 -21.34 12.76
N CYS A 41 -32.76 -20.11 13.07
CA CYS A 41 -31.38 -19.73 13.32
C CYS A 41 -31.02 -19.74 14.81
N LYS A 42 -29.80 -20.17 15.16
CA LYS A 42 -29.28 -20.08 16.55
C LYS A 42 -29.29 -18.66 17.08
N THR A 43 -29.03 -17.70 16.21
CA THR A 43 -28.98 -16.26 16.50
C THR A 43 -30.37 -15.63 16.63
N GLY A 44 -31.43 -16.36 16.25
CA GLY A 44 -32.78 -15.82 16.11
C GLY A 44 -32.92 -14.77 15.01
N LYS A 45 -31.98 -14.71 14.06
CA LYS A 45 -31.97 -13.71 12.98
C LYS A 45 -31.57 -14.35 11.65
N SER A 46 -32.30 -13.97 10.60
CA SER A 46 -32.00 -14.31 9.23
C SER A 46 -31.93 -13.07 8.33
N VAL A 47 -31.13 -13.16 7.28
CA VAL A 47 -30.91 -12.08 6.31
C VAL A 47 -31.00 -12.62 4.88
N MET A 48 -31.47 -11.79 3.97
CA MET A 48 -31.49 -12.04 2.54
C MET A 48 -30.16 -11.64 1.92
N VAL A 49 -29.47 -12.59 1.30
CA VAL A 49 -28.25 -12.41 0.52
C VAL A 49 -28.47 -12.82 -0.92
N THR A 50 -27.63 -12.31 -1.83
CA THR A 50 -27.58 -12.79 -3.22
C THR A 50 -26.31 -13.60 -3.42
N VAL A 51 -26.48 -14.89 -3.72
CA VAL A 51 -25.37 -15.82 -4.00
C VAL A 51 -25.54 -16.32 -5.42
N LYS A 52 -24.55 -16.08 -6.29
CA LYS A 52 -24.59 -16.47 -7.72
C LYS A 52 -25.88 -16.05 -8.44
N GLY A 53 -26.34 -14.82 -8.18
CA GLY A 53 -27.54 -14.26 -8.80
C GLY A 53 -28.88 -14.73 -8.22
N ARG A 54 -28.87 -15.63 -7.22
CA ARG A 54 -30.09 -16.10 -6.55
C ARG A 54 -30.20 -15.49 -5.15
N ARG A 55 -31.39 -15.00 -4.82
CA ARG A 55 -31.69 -14.53 -3.46
C ARG A 55 -31.91 -15.74 -2.55
N LYS A 56 -31.18 -15.79 -1.44
CA LYS A 56 -31.28 -16.82 -0.42
C LYS A 56 -31.41 -16.15 0.95
N ARG A 57 -32.14 -16.79 1.85
CA ARG A 57 -32.20 -16.39 3.25
C ARG A 57 -31.23 -17.25 4.04
N ILE A 58 -30.35 -16.63 4.81
CA ILE A 58 -29.33 -17.31 5.62
C ILE A 58 -29.35 -16.81 7.05
N CYS A 59 -28.87 -17.62 7.98
CA CYS A 59 -28.69 -17.20 9.36
C CYS A 59 -27.51 -16.23 9.51
N ALA A 60 -27.69 -15.18 10.30
CA ALA A 60 -26.68 -14.16 10.57
C ALA A 60 -26.81 -13.60 12.00
N ASP A 61 -25.77 -12.92 12.49
CA ASP A 61 -25.81 -12.25 13.81
C ASP A 61 -26.44 -10.85 13.76
N CYS A 62 -26.53 -10.27 12.57
CA CYS A 62 -26.99 -8.91 12.34
C CYS A 62 -28.39 -8.87 11.69
N SER A 63 -29.04 -7.71 11.74
CA SER A 63 -30.29 -7.44 11.02
C SER A 63 -30.03 -7.21 9.52
N GLN A 64 -31.08 -7.31 8.69
CA GLN A 64 -31.00 -6.95 7.27
C GLN A 64 -30.51 -5.51 7.07
N SER A 65 -31.03 -4.55 7.84
CA SER A 65 -30.62 -3.15 7.76
C SER A 65 -29.13 -2.95 8.08
N SER A 66 -28.59 -3.71 9.03
CA SER A 66 -27.17 -3.68 9.37
C SER A 66 -26.34 -4.27 8.23
N LEU A 67 -26.75 -5.43 7.71
CA LEU A 67 -26.09 -6.07 6.56
C LEU A 67 -26.05 -5.15 5.34
N ASP A 68 -27.15 -4.46 5.03
CA ASP A 68 -27.25 -3.53 3.91
C ASP A 68 -26.29 -2.33 4.09
N SER A 69 -26.23 -1.78 5.31
CA SER A 69 -25.30 -0.70 5.66
C SER A 69 -23.83 -1.12 5.50
N TYR A 70 -23.45 -2.28 6.04
CA TYR A 70 -22.09 -2.80 5.87
C TYR A 70 -21.77 -3.14 4.42
N THR A 71 -22.71 -3.71 3.68
CA THR A 71 -22.54 -4.03 2.25
C THR A 71 -22.36 -2.77 1.41
N ARG A 72 -23.05 -1.68 1.74
CA ARG A 72 -22.83 -0.37 1.12
C ARG A 72 -21.41 0.14 1.38
N LYS A 73 -20.92 0.07 2.64
CA LYS A 73 -19.52 0.45 2.96
C LYS A 73 -18.50 -0.37 2.19
N VAL A 74 -18.69 -1.70 2.12
CA VAL A 74 -17.83 -2.59 1.32
C VAL A 74 -17.85 -2.16 -0.14
N THR A 75 -19.03 -1.93 -0.73
CA THR A 75 -19.16 -1.50 -2.13
C THR A 75 -18.45 -0.19 -2.39
N THR A 76 -18.63 0.80 -1.51
CA THR A 76 -17.99 2.13 -1.63
C THR A 76 -16.47 2.05 -1.57
N PHE A 77 -15.91 1.35 -0.59
CA PHE A 77 -14.46 1.34 -0.39
C PHE A 77 -13.71 0.31 -1.22
N CYS A 78 -14.37 -0.79 -1.60
CA CYS A 78 -13.74 -1.91 -2.31
C CYS A 78 -13.96 -1.90 -3.83
N LYS A 79 -14.67 -0.92 -4.40
CA LYS A 79 -14.93 -0.82 -5.84
C LYS A 79 -13.66 -0.98 -6.70
N SER A 80 -12.54 -0.51 -6.18
CA SER A 80 -11.26 -0.52 -6.89
C SER A 80 -10.35 -1.71 -6.55
N PHE A 81 -10.75 -2.67 -5.71
CA PHE A 81 -9.87 -3.75 -5.23
C PHE A 81 -10.44 -5.13 -5.58
N ASP A 82 -10.48 -5.43 -6.87
CA ASP A 82 -10.89 -6.73 -7.42
C ASP A 82 -9.73 -7.74 -7.52
N ALA A 83 -10.04 -8.98 -7.92
CA ALA A 83 -9.09 -10.08 -8.05
C ALA A 83 -7.81 -9.72 -8.83
N ALA A 84 -7.95 -8.97 -9.93
CA ALA A 84 -6.91 -8.63 -10.89
C ALA A 84 -6.18 -7.30 -10.57
N TRP A 85 -6.51 -6.67 -9.44
CA TRP A 85 -6.01 -5.37 -9.09
C TRP A 85 -4.50 -5.34 -8.83
N THR A 86 -3.84 -4.30 -9.35
CA THR A 86 -2.44 -3.99 -9.06
C THR A 86 -2.27 -2.48 -8.86
N PRO A 87 -1.23 -2.02 -8.14
CA PRO A 87 -0.94 -0.60 -7.97
C PRO A 87 -0.81 0.13 -9.32
N ALA A 88 -0.16 -0.51 -10.30
CA ALA A 88 0.02 0.03 -11.64
C ALA A 88 -1.31 0.24 -12.38
N LYS A 89 -2.33 -0.59 -12.14
CA LYS A 89 -3.66 -0.42 -12.77
C LYS A 89 -4.55 0.60 -12.05
N SER A 90 -4.12 1.12 -10.90
CA SER A 90 -4.97 2.06 -10.15
C SER A 90 -5.12 3.40 -10.89
N PRO A 91 -6.32 4.00 -10.91
CA PRO A 91 -6.54 5.29 -11.56
C PRO A 91 -5.68 6.41 -10.99
N GLU A 92 -5.42 6.41 -9.69
CA GLU A 92 -4.57 7.40 -9.02
C GLU A 92 -3.13 7.32 -9.53
N TYR A 93 -2.60 6.10 -9.68
CA TYR A 93 -1.27 5.86 -10.22
C TYR A 93 -1.18 6.27 -11.69
N GLN A 94 -2.15 5.85 -12.52
CA GLN A 94 -2.19 6.16 -13.94
C GLN A 94 -2.29 7.67 -14.21
N ARG A 95 -3.14 8.39 -13.47
CA ARG A 95 -3.24 9.86 -13.56
C ARG A 95 -1.94 10.55 -13.16
N ALA A 96 -1.26 10.06 -12.12
CA ALA A 96 0.02 10.62 -11.71
C ALA A 96 1.11 10.36 -12.77
N LEU A 97 1.12 9.16 -13.35
CA LEU A 97 2.10 8.76 -14.36
C LEU A 97 1.92 9.53 -15.68
N ALA A 98 0.69 9.75 -16.13
CA ALA A 98 0.38 10.44 -17.38
C ALA A 98 0.90 11.89 -17.43
N LYS A 99 1.16 12.51 -16.28
CA LYS A 99 1.61 13.90 -16.22
C LYS A 99 3.10 14.06 -16.50
N ASP A 100 3.95 13.24 -15.86
CA ASP A 100 5.41 13.46 -15.85
C ASP A 100 6.23 12.16 -15.94
N GLY A 101 5.59 11.02 -16.22
CA GLY A 101 6.22 9.69 -16.23
C GLY A 101 6.73 9.23 -14.85
N ARG A 102 6.39 9.97 -13.78
CA ARG A 102 6.84 9.77 -12.40
C ARG A 102 5.69 9.95 -11.43
N VAL A 103 5.79 9.36 -10.25
CA VAL A 103 4.70 9.33 -9.26
C VAL A 103 5.16 9.82 -7.89
N GLN A 104 4.39 10.68 -7.23
CA GLN A 104 4.70 11.07 -5.85
C GLN A 104 4.38 9.94 -4.86
N VAL A 105 5.17 9.80 -3.81
CA VAL A 105 4.96 8.83 -2.72
C VAL A 105 3.54 8.91 -2.16
N LYS A 106 2.99 10.12 -2.01
CA LYS A 106 1.63 10.35 -1.52
C LYS A 106 0.55 9.61 -2.31
N VAL A 107 0.79 9.31 -3.59
CA VAL A 107 -0.15 8.55 -4.43
C VAL A 107 -0.24 7.12 -3.93
N TYR A 108 0.88 6.51 -3.53
CA TYR A 108 0.87 5.19 -2.91
C TYR A 108 0.21 5.19 -1.54
N ASP A 109 0.44 6.24 -0.76
CA ASP A 109 -0.16 6.36 0.58
C ASP A 109 -1.69 6.51 0.46
N LEU A 110 -2.17 7.26 -0.52
CA LEU A 110 -3.59 7.37 -0.87
C LEU A 110 -4.19 6.02 -1.28
N ILE A 111 -3.52 5.27 -2.16
CA ILE A 111 -3.98 3.95 -2.59
C ILE A 111 -4.00 2.97 -1.41
N ALA A 112 -2.97 3.00 -0.55
CA ALA A 112 -2.88 2.17 0.65
C ALA A 112 -4.00 2.48 1.64
N ASP A 113 -4.34 3.75 1.86
CA ASP A 113 -5.45 4.15 2.72
C ASP A 113 -6.79 3.62 2.21
N LYS A 114 -7.05 3.72 0.90
CA LYS A 114 -8.25 3.12 0.28
C LYS A 114 -8.30 1.61 0.47
N ALA A 115 -7.18 0.91 0.31
CA ALA A 115 -7.10 -0.53 0.52
C ALA A 115 -7.37 -0.91 1.98
N LYS A 116 -6.84 -0.13 2.95
CA LYS A 116 -7.10 -0.32 4.39
C LYS A 116 -8.57 -0.10 4.74
N LYS A 117 -9.21 0.94 4.18
CA LYS A 117 -10.65 1.20 4.35
C LYS A 117 -11.50 0.07 3.79
N CYS A 118 -11.15 -0.45 2.61
CA CYS A 118 -11.80 -1.63 2.04
C CYS A 118 -11.67 -2.86 2.96
N LYS A 119 -10.44 -3.16 3.41
CA LYS A 119 -10.17 -4.28 4.33
C LYS A 119 -11.02 -4.14 5.60
N LYS A 120 -10.99 -2.97 6.24
CA LYS A 120 -11.75 -2.71 7.46
C LYS A 120 -13.25 -2.87 7.24
N ALA A 121 -13.80 -2.36 6.13
CA ALA A 121 -15.22 -2.52 5.84
C ALA A 121 -15.63 -3.99 5.69
N ARG A 122 -14.77 -4.83 5.09
CA ARG A 122 -15.02 -6.29 5.00
C ARG A 122 -14.92 -6.97 6.36
N GLU A 123 -13.90 -6.64 7.16
CA GLU A 123 -13.72 -7.18 8.51
C GLU A 123 -14.87 -6.77 9.44
N ASP A 124 -15.31 -5.52 9.41
CA ASP A 124 -16.43 -5.03 10.21
C ASP A 124 -17.73 -5.77 9.84
N ARG A 125 -17.99 -5.99 8.54
CA ARG A 125 -19.15 -6.79 8.08
C ARG A 125 -19.06 -8.24 8.55
N GLU A 126 -17.90 -8.86 8.36
CA GLU A 126 -17.67 -10.26 8.69
C GLU A 126 -17.83 -10.51 10.19
N LYS A 127 -17.24 -9.65 11.01
CA LYS A 127 -17.36 -9.72 12.47
C LYS A 127 -18.78 -9.48 12.94
N ALA A 128 -19.50 -8.52 12.35
CA ALA A 128 -20.83 -8.12 12.82
C ALA A 128 -21.95 -9.08 12.39
N CYS A 129 -21.83 -9.69 11.21
CA CYS A 129 -22.92 -10.47 10.62
C CYS A 129 -22.63 -11.97 10.52
N PHE A 130 -21.36 -12.38 10.45
CA PHE A 130 -20.96 -13.74 10.06
C PHE A 130 -20.04 -14.43 11.08
N GLY A 131 -19.75 -13.79 12.22
CA GLY A 131 -18.94 -14.37 13.29
C GLY A 131 -17.49 -14.71 12.90
N GLY A 132 -16.98 -14.25 11.76
CA GLY A 132 -15.63 -14.58 11.29
C GLY A 132 -15.50 -15.91 10.53
N GLY A 133 -16.60 -16.61 10.26
CA GLY A 133 -16.61 -17.99 9.76
C GLY A 133 -16.89 -18.17 8.27
N ASP A 134 -17.24 -17.12 7.52
CA ASP A 134 -17.56 -17.28 6.10
C ASP A 134 -16.27 -17.35 5.24
N ALA A 135 -15.97 -18.54 4.72
CA ALA A 135 -14.74 -18.79 3.98
C ALA A 135 -14.59 -17.89 2.74
N ASP A 136 -15.68 -17.50 2.09
CA ASP A 136 -15.65 -16.66 0.89
C ASP A 136 -15.32 -15.20 1.28
N HIS A 137 -15.89 -14.72 2.38
CA HIS A 137 -15.58 -13.41 2.94
C HIS A 137 -14.14 -13.34 3.46
N ILE A 138 -13.65 -14.38 4.13
CA ILE A 138 -12.26 -14.47 4.57
C ILE A 138 -11.30 -14.46 3.37
N ARG A 139 -11.60 -15.20 2.29
CA ARG A 139 -10.81 -15.13 1.03
C ARG A 139 -10.81 -13.71 0.46
N ALA A 140 -11.94 -13.01 0.46
CA ALA A 140 -12.01 -11.63 -0.02
C ALA A 140 -11.20 -10.66 0.86
N ILE A 141 -11.19 -10.82 2.19
CA ILE A 141 -10.35 -10.05 3.11
C ILE A 141 -8.87 -10.30 2.82
N ASN A 142 -8.48 -11.57 2.64
CA ASN A 142 -7.11 -11.96 2.35
C ASN A 142 -6.63 -11.43 0.99
N HIS A 143 -7.52 -11.35 0.00
CA HIS A 143 -7.21 -10.71 -1.28
C HIS A 143 -6.86 -9.22 -1.11
N VAL A 144 -7.62 -8.47 -0.30
CA VAL A 144 -7.32 -7.06 -0.02
C VAL A 144 -6.01 -6.92 0.75
N LYS A 145 -5.72 -7.82 1.71
CA LYS A 145 -4.40 -7.89 2.38
C LYS A 145 -3.26 -8.09 1.37
N GLY A 146 -3.42 -9.01 0.43
CA GLY A 146 -2.45 -9.21 -0.66
C GLY A 146 -2.25 -7.96 -1.52
N SER A 147 -3.32 -7.20 -1.77
CA SER A 147 -3.25 -5.91 -2.46
C SER A 147 -2.46 -4.85 -1.68
N ILE A 148 -2.63 -4.78 -0.36
CA ILE A 148 -1.81 -3.91 0.51
C ILE A 148 -0.33 -4.28 0.41
N SER A 149 0.03 -5.57 0.51
CA SER A 149 1.41 -6.02 0.36
C SER A 149 1.99 -5.68 -1.01
N ARG A 150 1.19 -5.82 -2.09
CA ARG A 150 1.59 -5.42 -3.45
C ARG A 150 1.83 -3.91 -3.55
N ILE A 151 1.05 -3.06 -2.89
CA ILE A 151 1.27 -1.61 -2.83
C ILE A 151 2.63 -1.30 -2.21
N VAL A 152 2.93 -1.89 -1.05
CA VAL A 152 4.20 -1.67 -0.33
C VAL A 152 5.38 -2.12 -1.19
N LYS A 153 5.31 -3.33 -1.76
CA LYS A 153 6.37 -3.86 -2.64
C LYS A 153 6.57 -3.00 -3.89
N HIS A 154 5.48 -2.58 -4.53
CA HIS A 154 5.56 -1.75 -5.73
C HIS A 154 6.11 -0.35 -5.42
N LYS A 155 5.67 0.28 -4.32
CA LYS A 155 6.21 1.57 -3.84
C LYS A 155 7.73 1.47 -3.67
N TYR A 156 8.18 0.41 -3.00
CA TYR A 156 9.60 0.13 -2.79
C TYR A 156 10.37 0.00 -4.11
N THR A 157 9.89 -0.83 -5.04
CA THR A 157 10.52 -1.01 -6.36
C THR A 157 10.61 0.31 -7.12
N GLN A 158 9.54 1.10 -7.16
CA GLN A 158 9.54 2.35 -7.94
C GLN A 158 10.41 3.45 -7.32
N ILE A 159 10.59 3.46 -6.00
CA ILE A 159 11.58 4.33 -5.33
C ILE A 159 13.00 3.91 -5.74
N LYS A 160 13.31 2.61 -5.68
CA LYS A 160 14.60 2.06 -6.13
C LYS A 160 14.89 2.41 -7.60
N ASP A 161 13.87 2.34 -8.45
CA ASP A 161 13.97 2.60 -9.89
C ASP A 161 13.86 4.09 -10.27
N LYS A 162 13.87 5.01 -9.28
CA LYS A 162 13.85 6.47 -9.48
C LYS A 162 12.59 6.99 -10.16
N ARG A 163 11.50 6.23 -10.11
CA ARG A 163 10.19 6.56 -10.70
C ARG A 163 9.24 7.20 -9.68
N VAL A 164 9.63 7.21 -8.39
CA VAL A 164 8.85 7.77 -7.29
C VAL A 164 9.64 8.73 -6.41
N PHE A 165 9.01 9.82 -5.97
CA PHE A 165 9.65 10.88 -5.16
C PHE A 165 8.75 11.45 -4.05
N TYR A 166 9.33 12.10 -3.04
CA TYR A 166 8.63 12.54 -1.83
C TYR A 166 8.15 13.99 -1.84
N CYS A 167 8.73 14.85 -2.69
CA CYS A 167 8.37 16.27 -2.78
C CYS A 167 7.32 16.56 -3.88
N SER A 168 6.95 17.83 -4.07
CA SER A 168 6.06 18.22 -5.18
C SER A 168 6.76 18.07 -6.54
N VAL A 169 5.99 17.92 -7.63
CA VAL A 169 6.56 17.81 -9.00
C VAL A 169 7.46 19.01 -9.31
N SER A 170 6.97 20.22 -9.04
CA SER A 170 7.71 21.46 -9.29
C SER A 170 9.03 21.51 -8.51
N ASN A 171 8.99 21.16 -7.22
CA ASN A 171 10.19 21.14 -6.38
C ASN A 171 11.19 20.08 -6.86
N TYR A 172 10.70 18.90 -7.25
CA TYR A 172 11.54 17.85 -7.83
C TYR A 172 12.23 18.33 -9.11
N ASN A 173 11.48 18.91 -10.05
CA ASN A 173 11.99 19.39 -11.33
C ASN A 173 13.00 20.54 -11.16
N SER A 174 12.73 21.47 -10.24
CA SER A 174 13.65 22.55 -9.89
C SER A 174 14.97 21.99 -9.34
N LYS A 175 14.92 21.05 -8.40
CA LYS A 175 16.12 20.41 -7.83
C LYS A 175 16.86 19.56 -8.86
N LEU A 176 16.15 18.83 -9.72
CA LEU A 176 16.75 18.03 -10.79
C LEU A 176 17.50 18.91 -11.79
N THR A 177 16.95 20.06 -12.16
CA THR A 177 17.59 21.02 -13.06
C THR A 177 18.88 21.55 -12.45
N ARG A 178 18.84 22.01 -11.20
CA ARG A 178 20.03 22.48 -10.46
C ARG A 178 21.10 21.40 -10.34
N PHE A 179 20.71 20.16 -10.05
CA PHE A 179 21.62 19.01 -10.05
C PHE A 179 22.26 18.81 -11.41
N LYS A 180 21.45 18.71 -12.48
CA LYS A 180 21.95 18.50 -13.85
C LYS A 180 22.91 19.60 -14.28
N ASP A 181 22.65 20.86 -13.92
CA ASP A 181 23.50 21.99 -14.28
C ASP A 181 24.83 22.01 -13.53
N LYS A 182 24.82 21.71 -12.22
CA LYS A 182 26.05 21.71 -11.41
C LYS A 182 26.89 20.45 -11.57
N CYS A 183 26.29 19.34 -12.01
CA CYS A 183 26.98 18.06 -12.18
C CYS A 183 27.37 17.73 -13.63
N LYS A 184 27.55 18.74 -14.50
CA LYS A 184 28.12 18.56 -15.86
C LYS A 184 29.64 18.38 -15.84
N LEU A 185 30.15 17.58 -14.91
CA LEU A 185 31.58 17.40 -14.67
C LEU A 185 32.12 16.16 -15.36
N ARG A 186 33.26 16.30 -16.03
CA ARG A 186 34.04 15.16 -16.54
C ARG A 186 34.92 14.60 -15.43
N PHE A 187 34.33 13.82 -14.53
CA PHE A 187 35.03 13.32 -13.34
C PHE A 187 36.32 12.53 -13.63
N GLN A 188 36.42 11.89 -14.80
CA GLN A 188 37.64 11.19 -15.21
C GLN A 188 38.76 12.17 -15.55
N ASP A 189 38.46 13.26 -16.26
CA ASP A 189 39.43 14.30 -16.59
C ASP A 189 39.91 14.99 -15.30
N ILE A 190 38.99 15.34 -14.40
CA ILE A 190 39.32 15.91 -13.09
C ILE A 190 40.25 14.97 -12.30
N LYS A 191 39.91 13.68 -12.24
CA LYS A 191 40.71 12.68 -11.52
C LYS A 191 42.12 12.55 -12.13
N ARG A 192 42.22 12.51 -13.46
CA ARG A 192 43.51 12.45 -14.17
C ARG A 192 44.35 13.67 -13.86
N ASP A 193 43.77 14.86 -13.98
CA ASP A 193 44.48 16.12 -13.79
C ASP A 193 44.94 16.29 -12.32
N LEU A 194 44.11 15.92 -11.35
CA LEU A 194 44.50 15.87 -9.93
C LEU A 194 45.64 14.87 -9.69
N THR A 195 45.66 13.74 -10.39
CA THR A 195 46.74 12.73 -10.28
C THR A 195 48.05 13.27 -10.85
N ILE A 196 48.01 13.98 -11.98
CA ILE A 196 49.17 14.63 -12.59
C ILE A 196 49.71 15.71 -11.64
N MET A 197 48.85 16.63 -11.19
CA MET A 197 49.26 17.71 -10.28
C MET A 197 49.80 17.17 -8.95
N LYS A 198 49.27 16.06 -8.45
CA LYS A 198 49.83 15.39 -7.27
C LYS A 198 51.26 14.91 -7.51
N LYS A 199 51.54 14.29 -8.67
CA LYS A 199 52.90 13.84 -9.02
C LYS A 199 53.87 15.01 -9.15
N ASP A 200 53.42 16.11 -9.75
CA ASP A 200 54.23 17.34 -9.87
C ASP A 200 54.57 17.91 -8.49
N TYR A 201 53.57 18.03 -7.61
CA TYR A 201 53.76 18.43 -6.21
C TYR A 201 54.73 17.49 -5.46
N ASP A 202 54.57 16.17 -5.58
CA ASP A 202 55.43 15.18 -4.92
C ASP A 202 56.87 15.25 -5.45
N SER A 203 57.06 15.74 -6.68
CA SER A 203 58.37 16.00 -7.30
C SER A 203 58.91 17.42 -7.04
N GLY A 204 58.28 18.20 -6.16
CA GLY A 204 58.69 19.57 -5.84
C GLY A 204 58.44 20.60 -6.96
N LYS A 205 57.69 20.23 -8.00
CA LYS A 205 57.34 21.15 -9.09
C LYS A 205 56.18 22.05 -8.68
N LYS A 206 56.14 23.25 -9.26
CA LYS A 206 54.99 24.14 -9.11
C LYS A 206 53.77 23.59 -9.82
N VAL A 207 52.58 23.80 -9.27
CA VAL A 207 51.30 23.29 -9.78
C VAL A 207 50.26 24.40 -9.90
N ASN A 208 49.27 24.21 -10.79
CA ASN A 208 48.25 25.21 -11.08
C ASN A 208 47.17 25.25 -9.97
N CYS A 209 47.37 26.10 -8.96
CA CYS A 209 46.46 26.23 -7.82
C CYS A 209 45.07 26.72 -8.22
N SER A 210 44.97 27.64 -9.18
CA SER A 210 43.70 28.14 -9.71
C SER A 210 42.83 27.02 -10.29
N LYS A 211 43.45 26.05 -10.97
CA LYS A 211 42.77 24.87 -11.51
C LYS A 211 42.32 23.91 -10.40
N ILE A 212 43.14 23.68 -9.38
CA ILE A 212 42.76 22.86 -8.22
C ILE A 212 41.57 23.50 -7.49
N GLN A 213 41.60 24.80 -7.23
CA GLN A 213 40.51 25.53 -6.58
C GLN A 213 39.20 25.48 -7.39
N ARG A 214 39.29 25.55 -8.72
CA ARG A 214 38.13 25.35 -9.60
C ARG A 214 37.53 23.96 -9.42
N TYR A 215 38.36 22.91 -9.42
CA TYR A 215 37.89 21.54 -9.19
C TYR A 215 37.28 21.33 -7.81
N GLU A 216 37.88 21.94 -6.78
CA GLU A 216 37.32 21.97 -5.43
C GLU A 216 35.89 22.54 -5.44
N SER A 217 35.73 23.76 -5.97
CA SER A 217 34.42 24.45 -6.01
C SER A 217 33.38 23.71 -6.86
N ASP A 218 33.77 23.21 -8.03
CA ASP A 218 32.85 22.53 -8.94
C ASP A 218 32.39 21.18 -8.37
N CYS A 219 33.32 20.39 -7.81
CA CYS A 219 32.98 19.12 -7.18
C CYS A 219 32.13 19.32 -5.92
N GLU A 220 32.41 20.34 -5.11
CA GLU A 220 31.60 20.70 -3.93
C GLU A 220 30.16 21.08 -4.34
N LYS A 221 30.00 21.98 -5.31
CA LYS A 221 28.68 22.37 -5.84
C LYS A 221 27.90 21.18 -6.36
N CYS A 222 28.54 20.28 -7.11
CA CYS A 222 27.88 19.06 -7.58
C CYS A 222 27.51 18.13 -6.41
N TYR A 223 28.41 17.93 -5.45
CA TYR A 223 28.17 17.12 -4.26
C TYR A 223 26.94 17.61 -3.48
N GLU A 224 26.87 18.90 -3.18
CA GLU A 224 25.75 19.49 -2.45
C GLU A 224 24.42 19.38 -3.22
N LYS A 225 24.42 19.58 -4.54
CA LYS A 225 23.20 19.42 -5.34
C LYS A 225 22.76 17.97 -5.52
N ALA A 226 23.70 17.03 -5.59
CA ALA A 226 23.40 15.61 -5.59
C ALA A 226 22.77 15.19 -4.24
N LYS A 227 23.34 15.67 -3.13
CA LYS A 227 22.83 15.43 -1.78
C LYS A 227 21.43 16.02 -1.61
N GLU A 228 21.22 17.26 -2.06
CA GLU A 228 19.92 17.94 -2.04
C GLU A 228 18.84 17.18 -2.84
N LEU A 229 19.17 16.70 -4.05
CA LEU A 229 18.24 15.93 -4.87
C LEU A 229 17.90 14.59 -4.23
N LEU A 230 18.88 13.91 -3.64
CA LEU A 230 18.69 12.63 -2.96
C LEU A 230 17.86 12.78 -1.69
N SER A 231 18.18 13.78 -0.86
CA SER A 231 17.45 14.02 0.39
C SER A 231 16.02 14.44 0.11
N TYR A 232 15.77 15.44 -0.75
CA TYR A 232 14.40 15.92 -0.98
C TYR A 232 13.60 15.08 -1.97
N GLY A 233 14.27 14.52 -2.97
CA GLY A 233 13.62 13.69 -3.99
C GLY A 233 13.22 12.34 -3.43
N PHE A 234 14.03 11.76 -2.55
CA PHE A 234 13.93 10.34 -2.18
C PHE A 234 14.01 10.09 -0.65
N SER A 235 13.77 11.11 0.18
CA SER A 235 13.74 11.02 1.66
C SER A 235 12.80 9.93 2.16
N GLY A 236 13.28 8.97 2.96
CA GLY A 236 12.43 7.94 3.58
C GLY A 236 12.55 6.56 2.95
N SER A 237 13.45 6.38 1.97
CA SER A 237 13.99 5.06 1.64
C SER A 237 15.23 4.79 2.47
N THR A 238 15.14 3.89 3.46
CA THR A 238 16.32 3.34 4.14
C THR A 238 17.14 2.41 3.25
N SER A 239 16.55 1.98 2.13
CA SER A 239 17.12 0.99 1.23
C SER A 239 17.68 1.69 -0.01
N LYS A 240 19.01 1.75 -0.08
CA LYS A 240 19.87 2.12 -1.23
C LYS A 240 19.32 3.27 -2.08
N MET A 241 19.80 4.48 -1.80
CA MET A 241 19.67 5.64 -2.69
C MET A 241 19.91 5.23 -4.16
N PRO A 242 19.18 5.81 -5.13
CA PRO A 242 19.39 5.57 -6.56
C PRO A 242 20.87 5.48 -6.98
N ASP A 243 21.31 4.32 -7.45
CA ASP A 243 22.74 4.00 -7.65
C ASP A 243 23.49 5.04 -8.48
N ASP A 244 22.92 5.57 -9.56
CA ASP A 244 23.64 6.53 -10.40
C ASP A 244 23.77 7.91 -9.77
N TYR A 245 22.75 8.38 -9.04
CA TYR A 245 22.87 9.64 -8.28
C TYR A 245 23.86 9.47 -7.13
N LEU A 246 23.85 8.31 -6.48
CA LEU A 246 24.82 7.96 -5.44
C LEU A 246 26.24 7.83 -6.01
N LYS A 247 26.42 7.26 -7.20
CA LYS A 247 27.72 7.21 -7.91
C LYS A 247 28.21 8.61 -8.21
N THR A 248 27.35 9.51 -8.71
CA THR A 248 27.72 10.91 -8.95
C THR A 248 28.08 11.63 -7.66
N LEU A 249 27.28 11.46 -6.60
CA LEU A 249 27.57 12.01 -5.27
C LEU A 249 28.94 11.54 -4.78
N LYS A 250 29.21 10.23 -4.80
CA LYS A 250 30.49 9.63 -4.37
C LYS A 250 31.67 10.10 -5.21
N LYS A 251 31.51 10.24 -6.53
CA LYS A 251 32.56 10.77 -7.43
C LYS A 251 32.85 12.23 -7.13
N ALA A 252 31.81 13.05 -6.96
CA ALA A 252 31.93 14.45 -6.60
C ALA A 252 32.61 14.62 -5.24
N GLU A 253 32.16 13.88 -4.22
CA GLU A 253 32.77 13.89 -2.89
C GLU A 253 34.25 13.49 -2.91
N LYS A 254 34.58 12.38 -3.59
CA LYS A 254 35.96 11.89 -3.69
C LYS A 254 36.87 12.92 -4.34
N ASN A 255 36.48 13.46 -5.49
CA ASN A 255 37.30 14.42 -6.22
C ASN A 255 37.38 15.77 -5.47
N PHE A 256 36.31 16.20 -4.81
CA PHE A 256 36.31 17.37 -3.92
C PHE A 256 37.36 17.21 -2.82
N ARG A 257 37.32 16.10 -2.07
CA ARG A 257 38.29 15.83 -0.99
C ARG A 257 39.73 15.78 -1.52
N GLN A 258 39.95 15.16 -2.68
CA GLN A 258 41.27 15.09 -3.32
C GLN A 258 41.78 16.48 -3.74
N ALA A 259 40.93 17.30 -4.35
CA ALA A 259 41.28 18.67 -4.74
C ALA A 259 41.62 19.52 -3.51
N LYS A 260 40.77 19.47 -2.47
CA LYS A 260 40.96 20.20 -1.21
C LYS A 260 42.26 19.81 -0.49
N ASP A 261 42.54 18.51 -0.38
CA ASP A 261 43.79 18.00 0.24
C ASP A 261 45.04 18.48 -0.53
N LEU A 262 45.03 18.34 -1.86
CA LEU A 262 46.15 18.79 -2.69
C LEU A 262 46.34 20.31 -2.61
N HIS A 263 45.24 21.08 -2.67
CA HIS A 263 45.28 22.55 -2.57
C HIS A 263 45.92 23.00 -1.26
N SER A 264 45.52 22.39 -0.13
CA SER A 264 46.08 22.69 1.19
C SER A 264 47.57 22.41 1.27
N LYS A 265 48.02 21.28 0.71
CA LYS A 265 49.44 20.88 0.71
C LYS A 265 50.31 21.78 -0.15
N VAL A 266 49.83 22.12 -1.34
CA VAL A 266 50.57 22.97 -2.28
C VAL A 266 50.73 24.38 -1.73
N LYS A 267 49.67 24.95 -1.13
CA LYS A 267 49.74 26.25 -0.46
C LYS A 267 50.74 26.26 0.69
N GLY A 268 50.75 25.21 1.51
CA GLY A 268 51.70 25.09 2.63
C GLY A 268 53.17 25.01 2.21
N LYS A 269 53.47 24.68 0.95
CA LYS A 269 54.84 24.63 0.40
C LYS A 269 55.16 25.76 -0.57
N SER A 270 54.26 26.74 -0.75
CA SER A 270 54.42 27.82 -1.74
C SER A 270 54.68 27.33 -3.17
N LEU A 271 54.14 26.16 -3.54
CA LEU A 271 54.32 25.53 -4.86
C LEU A 271 53.20 25.90 -5.85
N CYS A 272 52.49 27.01 -5.61
CA CYS A 272 51.52 27.53 -6.56
C CYS A 272 52.23 28.23 -7.73
N ASN A 273 51.85 27.85 -8.94
CA ASN A 273 52.03 28.66 -10.16
C ASN A 273 50.91 29.69 -10.27
#